data_AF-A0A350G4B9-F1
#
_entry.id   AF-A0A350G4B9-F1
#
_cell.length_a   1.000
_cell.length_b   1.000
_cell.length_c   1.000
_cell.angle_alpha   90.00
_cell.angle_beta   90.00
_cell.angle_gamma   90.00
#
_symmetry.space_group_name_H-M   'P 1'
#
loop_
_entity.id
_entity.type
_entity.pdbx_description
1 polymer ?
#
loop_
_entity_poly.entity_id
_entity_poly.type
_entity_poly.pdbx_seq_one_letter_code
_entity_poly.pdbx_strand_id
1 'polypeptide(L)'
;PDILKMPKEVMDEVGAKGIPQAEFSTLDKALPETDVLYVTRVQKERFEDPADYEKVKGAYVIDPTIMKAAKQEMIVMHPLPRVGEISPDFDDDPRAAYFRQMEYGLYVRMALLAMVLGKA
;
A
#
# COMPACT_ATOMS: atom_id res chain seq x y z
N PRO A 1 -2.05 12.65 3.06
CA PRO A 1 -2.91 13.74 3.60
C PRO A 1 -2.78 13.85 5.12
N ASP A 2 -2.76 15.07 5.68
CA ASP A 2 -2.48 15.27 7.12
C ASP A 2 -3.53 14.66 8.05
N ILE A 3 -4.78 14.55 7.58
CA ILE A 3 -5.88 13.96 8.35
C ILE A 3 -5.84 12.42 8.41
N LEU A 4 -4.96 11.77 7.65
CA LEU A 4 -4.83 10.30 7.57
C LEU A 4 -3.38 9.83 7.78
N LYS A 5 -2.64 10.49 8.67
CA LYS A 5 -1.27 10.06 9.01
C LYS A 5 -1.27 8.72 9.75
N MET A 6 -0.11 8.05 9.75
CA MET A 6 0.08 6.85 10.56
C MET A 6 -0.20 7.16 12.04
N PRO A 7 -0.96 6.33 12.77
CA PRO A 7 -1.20 6.54 14.19
C PRO A 7 0.11 6.64 14.96
N LYS A 8 0.18 7.62 15.88
CA LYS A 8 1.41 7.89 16.65
C LYS A 8 1.88 6.67 17.45
N GLU A 9 0.96 5.91 18.02
CA GLU A 9 1.27 4.69 18.77
C GLU A 9 2.06 3.66 17.94
N VAL A 10 1.72 3.52 16.65
CA VAL A 10 2.43 2.63 15.72
C VAL A 10 3.82 3.19 15.41
N MET A 11 3.92 4.50 15.16
CA MET A 11 5.21 5.17 14.90
C MET A 11 6.15 5.06 16.11
N ASP A 12 5.61 5.22 17.32
CA ASP A 12 6.35 5.13 18.57
C ASP A 12 6.82 3.67 18.82
N GLU A 13 5.99 2.66 18.55
CA GLU A 13 6.36 1.24 18.69
C GLU A 13 7.50 0.85 17.72
N VAL A 14 7.42 1.28 16.47
CA VAL A 14 8.46 1.07 15.46
C VAL A 14 9.74 1.83 15.83
N GLY A 15 9.59 3.06 16.32
CA GLY A 15 10.70 3.91 16.77
C GLY A 15 11.44 3.33 17.98
N ALA A 16 10.72 2.73 18.93
CA ALA A 16 11.30 2.05 20.09
C ALA A 16 12.21 0.85 19.70
N LYS A 17 12.00 0.28 18.51
CA LYS A 17 12.86 -0.78 17.94
C LYS A 17 14.06 -0.24 17.16
N GLY A 18 14.24 1.08 17.08
CA GLY A 18 15.33 1.73 16.36
C GLY A 18 15.20 1.67 14.83
N ILE A 19 14.00 1.39 14.30
CA ILE A 19 13.77 1.32 12.85
C ILE A 19 13.56 2.75 12.31
N PRO A 20 14.34 3.18 11.29
CA PRO A 20 14.20 4.51 10.69
C PRO A 20 12.82 4.71 10.06
N GLN A 21 12.27 5.92 10.23
CA GLN A 21 10.97 6.31 9.71
C GLN A 21 11.06 7.70 9.08
N ALA A 22 10.36 7.90 7.95
CA ALA A 22 10.27 9.18 7.27
C ALA A 22 8.87 9.38 6.71
N GLU A 23 8.36 10.62 6.80
CA GLU A 23 7.08 11.02 6.21
C GLU A 23 7.31 11.88 4.97
N PHE A 24 6.58 11.58 3.90
CA PHE A 24 6.59 12.34 2.66
C PHE A 24 5.18 12.77 2.30
N SER A 25 5.05 13.99 1.78
CA SER A 25 3.77 14.53 1.32
C SER A 25 3.49 14.24 -0.16
N THR A 26 4.50 13.80 -0.91
CA THR A 26 4.46 13.56 -2.36
C THR A 26 5.20 12.28 -2.70
N LEU A 27 4.74 11.56 -3.73
CA LEU A 27 5.35 10.32 -4.17
C LEU A 27 6.71 10.54 -4.83
N ASP A 28 6.92 11.65 -5.55
CA ASP A 28 8.18 11.93 -6.27
C ASP A 28 9.43 11.90 -5.39
N LYS A 29 9.29 12.21 -4.10
CA LYS A 29 10.40 12.17 -3.14
C LYS A 29 10.65 10.78 -2.57
N ALA A 30 9.61 9.97 -2.39
CA ALA A 30 9.70 8.65 -1.79
C ALA A 30 10.00 7.55 -2.83
N LEU A 31 9.42 7.68 -4.03
CA LEU A 31 9.41 6.64 -5.05
C LEU A 31 10.81 6.26 -5.59
N PRO A 32 11.76 7.19 -5.81
CA PRO A 32 13.09 6.84 -6.32
C PRO A 32 13.88 5.89 -5.41
N GLU A 33 13.62 5.91 -4.10
CA GLU A 33 14.30 5.08 -3.10
C GLU A 33 13.47 3.88 -2.64
N THR A 34 12.23 3.74 -3.12
CA THR A 34 11.28 2.70 -2.65
C THR A 34 11.48 1.36 -3.35
N ASP A 35 11.70 0.28 -2.59
CA ASP A 35 11.75 -1.10 -3.11
C ASP A 35 10.37 -1.79 -3.05
N VAL A 36 9.53 -1.41 -2.08
CA VAL A 36 8.15 -1.93 -1.94
C VAL A 36 7.20 -0.77 -1.73
N LEU A 37 6.36 -0.50 -2.72
CA LEU A 37 5.29 0.49 -2.61
C LEU A 37 3.99 -0.21 -2.20
N TYR A 38 3.63 -0.09 -0.91
CA TYR A 38 2.38 -0.66 -0.39
C TYR A 38 1.27 0.39 -0.42
N VAL A 39 0.39 0.28 -1.41
CA VAL A 39 -0.68 1.25 -1.67
C VAL A 39 -1.94 0.81 -0.92
N THR A 40 -2.73 1.77 -0.44
CA THR A 40 -4.03 1.51 0.21
C THR A 40 -5.11 2.41 -0.36
N ARG A 41 -6.34 1.92 -0.39
CA ARG A 41 -7.51 2.75 -0.67
C ARG A 41 -7.78 3.71 0.49
N VAL A 42 -8.25 4.92 0.17
CA VAL A 42 -8.89 5.78 1.17
C VAL A 42 -10.21 5.11 1.59
N GLN A 43 -10.33 4.79 2.88
CA GLN A 43 -11.49 4.10 3.43
C GLN A 43 -12.65 5.07 3.65
N LYS A 44 -13.48 5.27 2.62
CA LYS A 44 -14.65 6.15 2.65
C LYS A 44 -15.54 5.92 3.88
N GLU A 45 -15.69 4.66 4.28
CA GLU A 45 -16.52 4.24 5.41
C GLU A 45 -16.01 4.71 6.79
N ARG A 46 -14.81 5.29 6.88
CA ARG A 46 -14.22 5.82 8.13
C ARG A 46 -14.38 7.33 8.31
N PHE A 47 -14.96 8.03 7.32
CA PHE A 47 -15.17 9.48 7.39
C PHE A 47 -16.58 9.78 7.90
N GLU A 48 -16.69 10.67 8.89
CA GLU A 48 -17.98 11.18 9.36
C GLU A 48 -18.59 12.18 8.37
N ASP A 49 -17.76 13.05 7.77
CA ASP A 49 -18.15 13.98 6.73
C ASP A 49 -17.70 13.50 5.33
N PRO A 50 -18.63 13.25 4.40
CA PRO A 50 -18.31 12.95 3.00
C PRO A 50 -17.41 13.99 2.33
N ALA A 51 -17.48 15.27 2.71
CA ALA A 51 -16.65 16.32 2.13
C ALA A 51 -15.16 16.13 2.46
N ASP A 52 -14.83 15.58 3.62
CA ASP A 52 -13.44 15.29 4.00
C ASP A 52 -12.87 14.12 3.21
N TYR A 53 -13.68 13.11 2.91
CA TYR A 53 -13.32 12.04 1.99
C TYR A 53 -13.01 12.59 0.59
N GLU A 54 -13.88 13.46 0.07
CA GLU A 54 -13.73 14.05 -1.27
C GLU A 54 -12.44 14.88 -1.42
N LYS A 55 -11.96 15.52 -0.34
CA LYS A 55 -10.69 16.27 -0.33
C LYS A 55 -9.46 15.37 -0.46
N VAL A 56 -9.54 14.12 -0.02
CA VAL A 56 -8.36 13.23 0.10
C VAL A 56 -8.42 12.00 -0.80
N LYS A 57 -9.59 11.68 -1.37
CA LYS A 57 -9.69 10.64 -2.40
C LYS A 57 -8.81 11.02 -3.59
N GLY A 58 -8.02 10.07 -4.07
CA GLY A 58 -7.10 10.31 -5.19
C GLY A 58 -5.95 11.28 -4.87
N ALA A 59 -5.67 11.58 -3.59
CA ALA A 59 -4.50 12.39 -3.21
C ALA A 59 -3.19 11.77 -3.71
N TYR A 60 -3.15 10.44 -3.83
CA TYR A 60 -2.05 9.69 -4.42
C TYR A 60 -2.65 8.69 -5.41
N VAL A 61 -2.21 8.76 -6.67
CA VAL A 61 -2.63 7.86 -7.74
C VAL A 61 -1.38 7.26 -8.38
N ILE A 62 -1.37 5.93 -8.48
CA ILE A 62 -0.31 5.19 -9.16
C ILE A 62 -0.72 4.97 -10.61
N ASP A 63 0.06 5.52 -11.53
CA ASP A 63 -0.15 5.40 -12.96
C ASP A 63 1.19 5.16 -13.69
N PRO A 64 1.18 4.80 -14.99
CA PRO A 64 2.40 4.59 -15.74
C PRO A 64 3.32 5.82 -15.84
N THR A 65 2.79 7.04 -15.63
CA THR A 65 3.58 8.27 -15.70
C THR A 65 4.43 8.45 -14.45
N ILE A 66 3.84 8.34 -13.26
CA ILE A 66 4.56 8.48 -11.99
C ILE A 66 5.54 7.34 -11.78
N MET A 67 5.18 6.13 -12.24
CA MET A 67 6.01 4.94 -12.12
C MET A 67 7.28 4.97 -13.00
N LYS A 68 7.47 6.00 -13.83
CA LYS A 68 8.75 6.28 -14.52
C LYS A 68 9.86 6.71 -13.57
N ALA A 69 9.51 7.36 -12.46
CA ALA A 69 10.47 7.79 -11.43
C ALA A 69 10.84 6.67 -10.45
N ALA A 70 10.14 5.53 -10.53
CA ALA A 70 10.36 4.41 -9.63
C ALA A 70 11.56 3.56 -10.07
N LYS A 71 12.12 2.81 -9.12
CA LYS A 71 13.16 1.82 -9.42
C LYS A 71 12.66 0.80 -10.45
N GLN A 72 13.59 0.22 -11.21
CA GLN A 72 13.28 -0.90 -12.09
C GLN A 72 13.02 -2.17 -11.26
N GLU A 73 13.88 -2.42 -10.27
CA GLU A 73 13.73 -3.52 -9.32
C GLU A 73 12.96 -3.04 -8.08
N MET A 74 11.63 -3.01 -8.18
CA MET A 74 10.73 -2.80 -7.05
C MET A 74 9.40 -3.52 -7.28
N ILE A 75 8.53 -3.56 -6.28
CA ILE A 75 7.16 -4.08 -6.42
C ILE A 75 6.11 -3.10 -5.88
N VAL A 76 4.95 -3.09 -6.53
CA VAL A 76 3.75 -2.39 -6.05
C VAL A 76 2.77 -3.42 -5.50
N MET A 77 2.42 -3.25 -4.23
CA MET A 77 1.49 -4.12 -3.50
C MET A 77 0.22 -3.33 -3.15
N HIS A 78 -0.89 -4.05 -3.02
CA HIS A 78 -2.18 -3.47 -2.66
C HIS A 78 -3.07 -4.54 -2.04
N PRO A 79 -3.73 -4.27 -0.88
CA PRO A 79 -4.55 -5.28 -0.21
C PRO A 79 -5.87 -5.57 -0.92
N LEU A 80 -6.28 -4.70 -1.86
CA LEU A 80 -7.55 -4.73 -2.59
C LEU A 80 -8.80 -4.61 -1.69
N PRO A 81 -9.99 -4.31 -2.26
CA PRO A 81 -10.23 -3.84 -3.63
C PRO A 81 -9.61 -2.45 -3.86
N ARG A 82 -9.24 -2.16 -5.11
CA ARG A 82 -8.85 -0.80 -5.51
C ARG A 82 -10.03 0.00 -6.04
N VAL A 83 -10.01 1.33 -5.90
CA VAL A 83 -11.10 2.20 -6.36
C VAL A 83 -10.61 3.15 -7.47
N GLY A 84 -9.47 3.82 -7.26
CA GLY A 84 -8.90 4.76 -8.22
C GLY A 84 -7.47 5.20 -7.88
N GLU A 85 -6.93 4.72 -6.76
CA GLU A 85 -5.56 4.95 -6.29
C GLU A 85 -4.51 4.19 -7.12
N ILE A 86 -4.90 3.23 -7.95
CA ILE A 86 -4.04 2.57 -8.94
C ILE A 86 -4.79 2.52 -10.27
N SER A 87 -4.23 3.11 -11.32
CA SER A 87 -4.77 3.05 -12.68
C SER A 87 -4.73 1.62 -13.22
N PRO A 88 -5.81 1.14 -13.89
CA PRO A 88 -5.79 -0.13 -14.62
C PRO A 88 -4.69 -0.22 -15.69
N ASP A 89 -4.25 0.92 -16.23
CA ASP A 89 -3.17 0.96 -17.23
C ASP A 89 -1.81 0.50 -16.67
N PHE A 90 -1.70 0.36 -15.34
CA PHE A 90 -0.52 -0.15 -14.66
C PHE A 90 -0.55 -1.68 -14.44
N ASP A 91 -1.64 -2.37 -14.78
CA ASP A 91 -1.82 -3.80 -14.49
C ASP A 91 -0.79 -4.70 -15.19
N ASP A 92 -0.39 -4.33 -16.40
CA ASP A 92 0.55 -5.10 -17.21
C ASP A 92 2.02 -4.82 -16.86
N ASP A 93 2.29 -3.86 -15.96
CA ASP A 93 3.65 -3.61 -15.49
C ASP A 93 4.16 -4.80 -14.65
N PRO A 94 5.35 -5.35 -14.91
CA PRO A 94 5.87 -6.49 -14.16
C PRO A 94 5.99 -6.22 -12.65
N ARG A 95 6.14 -4.95 -12.26
CA ARG A 95 6.21 -4.51 -10.86
C ARG A 95 4.85 -4.56 -10.16
N ALA A 96 3.73 -4.62 -10.89
CA ALA A 96 2.40 -4.79 -10.33
C ALA A 96 2.24 -6.18 -9.69
N ALA A 97 2.41 -6.25 -8.37
CA ALA A 97 2.42 -7.52 -7.63
C ALA A 97 1.09 -7.84 -6.94
N TYR A 98 0.13 -6.92 -6.90
CA TYR A 98 -1.10 -7.06 -6.10
C TYR A 98 -1.99 -8.24 -6.50
N PHE A 99 -2.01 -8.68 -7.76
CA PHE A 99 -2.72 -9.91 -8.13
C PHE A 99 -1.96 -11.17 -7.71
N ARG A 100 -0.63 -11.21 -7.88
CA ARG A 100 0.22 -12.30 -7.36
C ARG A 100 0.12 -12.39 -5.83
N GLN A 101 0.07 -11.26 -5.15
CA GLN A 101 -0.15 -11.14 -3.71
C GLN A 101 -1.46 -11.81 -3.27
N MET A 102 -2.55 -11.65 -4.03
CA MET A 102 -3.83 -12.31 -3.71
C MET A 102 -3.72 -13.84 -3.80
N GLU A 103 -3.03 -14.34 -4.82
CA GLU A 103 -2.75 -15.77 -4.96
C GLU A 103 -1.91 -16.29 -3.78
N TYR A 104 -0.87 -15.54 -3.38
CA TYR A 104 -0.07 -15.90 -2.21
C TYR A 104 -0.89 -15.96 -0.91
N GLY A 105 -1.93 -15.14 -0.80
CA GLY A 105 -2.89 -15.22 0.29
C GLY A 105 -3.61 -16.57 0.39
N LEU A 106 -3.85 -17.28 -0.72
CA LEU A 106 -4.41 -18.64 -0.70
C LEU A 106 -3.42 -19.60 -0.02
N TYR A 107 -2.17 -19.64 -0.49
CA TYR A 107 -1.17 -20.57 0.01
C TYR A 107 -0.79 -20.29 1.47
N VAL A 108 -0.68 -19.03 1.87
CA VAL A 108 -0.43 -18.65 3.27
C VAL A 108 -1.55 -19.14 4.17
N ARG A 109 -2.83 -19.00 3.75
CA ARG A 109 -3.98 -19.50 4.54
C ARG A 109 -4.01 -21.02 4.60
N MET A 110 -3.70 -21.72 3.51
CA MET A 110 -3.56 -23.17 3.51
C MET A 110 -2.50 -23.63 4.50
N ALA A 111 -1.31 -23.01 4.48
CA ALA A 111 -0.23 -23.31 5.41
C ALA A 111 -0.64 -23.03 6.86
N LEU A 112 -1.29 -21.90 7.13
CA LEU A 112 -1.78 -21.55 8.46
C LEU A 112 -2.78 -22.57 8.99
N LEU A 113 -3.75 -22.98 8.16
CA LEU A 113 -4.72 -24.02 8.52
C LEU A 113 -4.04 -25.37 8.78
N ALA A 114 -3.08 -25.76 7.95
CA ALA A 114 -2.33 -26.99 8.15
C ALA A 114 -1.57 -26.98 9.49
N MET A 115 -0.90 -25.88 9.83
CA MET A 115 -0.18 -25.73 11.10
C MET A 115 -1.12 -25.79 12.31
N VAL A 116 -2.23 -25.04 12.29
CA VAL A 116 -3.18 -24.96 13.40
C VAL A 116 -3.89 -26.30 13.64
N LEU A 117 -4.16 -27.06 12.56
CA LEU A 117 -4.85 -28.35 12.64
C LEU A 117 -3.90 -29.56 12.81
N GLY A 118 -2.59 -29.33 13.01
CA GLY A 118 -1.60 -30.40 13.20
C GLY A 118 -1.40 -31.28 11.96
N LYS A 119 -1.44 -30.67 10.78
CA LYS A 119 -1.28 -31.31 9.47
C LYS A 119 -0.01 -30.84 8.71
N ALA A 120 0.81 -30.02 9.36
CA ALA A 120 2.08 -29.52 8.84
C ALA A 120 3.23 -30.52 9.09
#